data_AF-A0A7V0P2T9-F1
#
_entry.id   AF-A0A7V0P2T9-F1
#
_cell.length_a   1.000
_cell.length_b   1.000
_cell.length_c   1.000
_cell.angle_alpha   90.00
_cell.angle_beta   90.00
_cell.angle_gamma   90.00
#
_symmetry.space_group_name_H-M   'P 1'
#
loop_
_entity.id
_entity.type
_entity.pdbx_description
1 polymer ?
#
loop_
_entity_poly.entity_id
_entity_poly.type
_entity_poly.pdbx_seq_one_letter_code
_entity_poly.pdbx_strand_id
1 'polypeptide(L)'
;MEIKSYFILSEWVIIILLAVVSALLNTYIPIKSIIEYFGIPGPAAGMALFGGFIFVLWISLACRIIKKKSSGIITSIFIASFGLLIHPWYGIVSPMWFSIYGIVGLLSMGILIEFTDSRSFWLAMLGGGLGNVTCLVITWLAIGIHTDTWIPLEFGLLLIIAALISGSVGVLLAYRIDKKLKLDSYLWQP
;
A
#
# COMPACT_ATOMS: atom_id res chain seq x y z
N MET A 1 -16.84 33.07 8.90
CA MET A 1 -16.52 32.27 7.70
C MET A 1 -16.49 30.83 8.15
N GLU A 2 -17.51 30.03 7.82
CA GLU A 2 -17.51 28.60 8.16
C GLU A 2 -16.50 27.89 7.26
N ILE A 3 -15.41 27.38 7.85
CA ILE A 3 -14.46 26.54 7.13
C ILE A 3 -15.13 25.18 6.95
N LYS A 4 -15.68 24.92 5.76
CA LYS A 4 -16.18 23.58 5.42
C LYS A 4 -14.98 22.64 5.29
N SER A 5 -15.02 21.53 6.02
CA SER A 5 -14.02 20.45 5.91
C SER A 5 -13.98 19.91 4.48
N TYR A 6 -12.78 19.64 3.95
CA TYR A 6 -12.60 19.10 2.60
C TYR A 6 -13.21 17.70 2.46
N PHE A 7 -13.03 16.85 3.48
CA PHE A 7 -13.70 15.56 3.60
C PHE A 7 -14.87 15.64 4.57
N ILE A 8 -15.98 15.02 4.20
CA ILE A 8 -17.12 14.81 5.10
C ILE A 8 -16.85 13.63 6.04
N LEU A 9 -17.65 13.50 7.10
CA LEU A 9 -17.44 12.46 8.12
C LEU A 9 -17.43 11.04 7.54
N SER A 10 -18.33 10.73 6.60
CA SER A 10 -18.40 9.40 5.98
C SER A 10 -17.14 9.08 5.16
N GLU A 11 -16.57 10.05 4.46
CA GLU A 11 -15.32 9.88 3.71
C GLU A 11 -14.15 9.62 4.66
N TRP A 12 -14.07 10.36 5.77
CA TRP A 12 -13.07 10.10 6.80
C TRP A 12 -13.18 8.69 7.38
N VAL A 13 -14.40 8.24 7.67
CA VAL A 13 -14.66 6.87 8.16
C VAL A 13 -14.18 5.84 7.14
N ILE A 14 -14.44 6.04 5.84
CA ILE A 14 -13.98 5.14 4.78
C ILE A 14 -12.45 5.09 4.71
N ILE A 15 -11.77 6.25 4.67
CA ILE A 15 -10.31 6.34 4.66
C ILE A 15 -9.72 5.55 5.82
N ILE A 16 -10.23 5.80 7.03
CA ILE A 16 -9.73 5.18 8.26
C ILE A 16 -9.97 3.67 8.23
N LEU A 17 -11.17 3.22 7.84
CA LEU A 17 -11.48 1.79 7.77
C LEU A 17 -10.60 1.05 6.78
N LEU A 18 -10.41 1.58 5.56
CA LEU A 18 -9.53 0.98 4.56
C LEU A 18 -8.08 0.90 5.07
N ALA A 19 -7.61 1.96 5.73
CA ALA A 19 -6.27 2.00 6.29
C ALA A 19 -6.09 1.00 7.45
N VAL A 20 -7.07 0.89 8.35
CA VAL A 20 -7.05 -0.08 9.45
C VAL A 20 -7.03 -1.51 8.90
N VAL A 21 -7.89 -1.84 7.94
CA VAL A 21 -7.93 -3.18 7.35
C VAL A 21 -6.59 -3.53 6.72
N SER A 22 -6.01 -2.62 5.92
CA SER A 22 -4.69 -2.79 5.33
C SER A 22 -3.60 -3.03 6.39
N ALA A 23 -3.58 -2.22 7.46
CA ALA A 23 -2.61 -2.37 8.54
C ALA A 23 -2.78 -3.70 9.29
N LEU A 24 -4.01 -4.13 9.57
CA LEU A 24 -4.30 -5.43 10.20
C LEU A 24 -3.82 -6.59 9.32
N LEU A 25 -4.07 -6.53 8.00
CA LEU A 25 -3.59 -7.56 7.07
C LEU A 25 -2.06 -7.64 7.07
N ASN A 26 -1.38 -6.49 7.08
CA ASN A 26 0.07 -6.44 7.15
C ASN A 26 0.62 -7.03 8.46
N THR A 27 -0.06 -6.82 9.59
CA THR A 27 0.39 -7.30 10.89
C THR A 27 0.11 -8.78 11.14
N TYR A 28 -1.08 -9.26 10.77
CA TYR A 28 -1.57 -10.56 11.22
C TYR A 28 -1.46 -11.67 10.19
N ILE A 29 -1.27 -11.36 8.90
CA ILE A 29 -0.96 -12.42 7.93
C ILE A 29 0.48 -12.90 8.19
N PRO A 30 0.71 -14.21 8.40
CA PRO A 30 2.04 -14.76 8.69
C PRO A 30 2.89 -14.85 7.41
N ILE A 31 3.10 -13.73 6.74
CA ILE A 31 3.77 -13.66 5.44
C ILE A 31 5.18 -14.22 5.54
N LYS A 32 5.90 -13.91 6.62
CA LYS A 32 7.25 -14.45 6.84
C LYS A 32 7.26 -15.97 6.77
N SER A 33 6.36 -16.64 7.49
CA SER A 33 6.26 -18.10 7.50
C SER A 33 5.88 -18.67 6.13
N ILE A 34 5.01 -17.98 5.38
CA ILE A 34 4.65 -18.38 4.01
C ILE A 34 5.87 -18.31 3.08
N ILE A 35 6.62 -17.20 3.13
CA ILE A 35 7.81 -16.97 2.30
C ILE A 35 8.91 -17.99 2.63
N GLU A 36 9.16 -18.25 3.92
CA GLU A 36 10.12 -19.25 4.38
C GLU A 36 9.73 -20.66 3.93
N TYR A 37 8.44 -21.01 3.96
CA TYR A 37 7.94 -22.29 3.46
C TYR A 37 8.22 -22.49 1.96
N PHE A 38 8.13 -21.43 1.15
CA PHE A 38 8.46 -21.47 -0.28
C PHE A 38 9.96 -21.28 -0.56
N GLY A 39 10.80 -21.14 0.46
CA GLY A 39 12.25 -20.97 0.31
C GLY A 39 12.64 -19.69 -0.42
N ILE A 40 11.80 -18.66 -0.41
CA ILE A 40 12.08 -17.39 -1.10
C ILE A 40 12.95 -16.54 -0.18
N PRO A 41 14.21 -16.26 -0.56
CA PRO A 41 15.13 -15.56 0.32
C PRO A 41 14.89 -14.05 0.32
N GLY A 42 15.33 -13.43 1.41
CA GLY A 42 15.59 -12.00 1.48
C GLY A 42 14.53 -11.16 2.17
N PRO A 43 14.94 -9.95 2.60
CA PRO A 43 14.08 -9.06 3.35
C PRO A 43 12.90 -8.58 2.49
N ALA A 44 11.72 -8.45 3.12
CA ALA A 44 10.52 -7.90 2.51
C ALA A 44 10.02 -8.61 1.23
N ALA A 45 10.42 -9.86 0.96
CA ALA A 45 9.87 -10.67 -0.14
C ALA A 45 8.34 -10.82 -0.04
N GLY A 46 7.81 -10.78 1.18
CA GLY A 46 6.38 -10.71 1.45
C GLY A 46 5.68 -9.50 0.83
N MET A 47 6.30 -8.32 0.89
CA MET A 47 5.78 -7.10 0.26
C MET A 47 5.82 -7.21 -1.27
N ALA A 48 6.86 -7.83 -1.83
CA ALA A 48 6.93 -8.08 -3.26
C ALA A 48 5.74 -8.93 -3.74
N LEU A 49 5.40 -9.99 -3.03
CA LEU A 49 4.36 -10.92 -3.48
C LEU A 49 2.94 -10.47 -3.10
N PHE A 50 2.77 -9.90 -1.91
CA PHE A 50 1.46 -9.61 -1.34
C PHE A 50 1.17 -8.12 -1.15
N GLY A 51 2.14 -7.23 -1.38
CA GLY A 51 1.98 -5.77 -1.19
C GLY A 51 0.85 -5.17 -2.02
N GLY A 52 0.54 -5.77 -3.19
CA GLY A 52 -0.63 -5.44 -3.97
C GLY A 52 -1.95 -5.61 -3.23
N PHE A 53 -2.13 -6.76 -2.58
CA PHE A 53 -3.34 -7.07 -1.81
C PHE A 53 -3.35 -6.34 -0.46
N ILE A 54 -2.20 -6.21 0.19
CA ILE A 54 -2.08 -5.66 1.54
C ILE A 54 -2.16 -4.14 1.54
N PHE A 55 -1.60 -3.46 0.54
CA PHE A 55 -1.52 -1.99 0.51
C PHE A 55 -2.22 -1.39 -0.71
N VAL A 56 -1.78 -1.76 -1.92
CA VAL A 56 -2.20 -1.09 -3.17
C VAL A 56 -3.72 -1.15 -3.38
N LEU A 57 -4.33 -2.31 -3.09
CA LEU A 57 -5.78 -2.51 -3.16
C LEU A 57 -6.54 -1.45 -2.35
N TRP A 58 -6.18 -1.27 -1.09
CA TRP A 58 -6.90 -0.39 -0.16
C TRP A 58 -6.70 1.08 -0.49
N ILE A 59 -5.48 1.45 -0.91
CA ILE A 59 -5.18 2.81 -1.38
C ILE A 59 -5.97 3.13 -2.65
N SER A 60 -5.98 2.22 -3.64
CA SER A 60 -6.74 2.41 -4.88
C SER A 60 -8.26 2.43 -4.63
N LEU A 61 -8.77 1.63 -3.69
CA LEU A 61 -10.17 1.70 -3.27
C LEU A 61 -10.53 3.07 -2.67
N ALA A 62 -9.64 3.67 -1.87
CA ALA A 62 -9.89 5.01 -1.33
C ALA A 62 -10.01 6.06 -2.45
N CYS A 63 -9.11 6.03 -3.44
CA CYS A 63 -9.18 6.89 -4.62
C CYS A 63 -10.54 6.77 -5.34
N ARG A 64 -10.99 5.52 -5.54
CA ARG A 64 -12.20 5.20 -6.33
C ARG A 64 -13.51 5.48 -5.61
N ILE A 65 -13.57 5.17 -4.32
CA ILE A 65 -14.78 5.38 -3.52
C ILE A 65 -15.00 6.87 -3.27
N ILE A 66 -13.92 7.60 -2.93
CA ILE A 66 -14.03 8.98 -2.46
C ILE A 66 -13.98 9.96 -3.63
N LYS A 67 -13.22 9.65 -4.69
CA LYS A 67 -13.11 10.47 -5.91
C LYS A 67 -12.66 11.92 -5.66
N LYS A 68 -12.01 12.16 -4.50
CA LYS A 68 -11.38 13.43 -4.15
C LYS A 68 -9.87 13.26 -4.15
N LYS A 69 -9.19 14.34 -4.52
CA LYS A 69 -7.73 14.38 -4.52
C LYS A 69 -7.20 14.13 -3.12
N SER A 70 -6.06 13.45 -3.06
CA SER A 70 -5.32 13.11 -1.84
C SER A 70 -5.95 11.99 -1.01
N SER A 71 -7.05 11.37 -1.44
CA SER A 71 -7.69 10.29 -0.68
C SER A 71 -6.78 9.06 -0.55
N GLY A 72 -6.09 8.66 -1.62
CA GLY A 72 -5.10 7.59 -1.61
C GLY A 72 -3.85 7.95 -0.80
N ILE A 73 -3.34 9.18 -0.94
CA ILE A 73 -2.19 9.68 -0.17
C ILE A 73 -2.48 9.65 1.33
N ILE A 74 -3.63 10.18 1.74
CA ILE A 74 -4.02 10.21 3.16
C ILE A 74 -4.24 8.79 3.68
N THR A 75 -4.86 7.92 2.88
CA THR A 75 -5.03 6.52 3.24
C THR A 75 -3.69 5.84 3.47
N SER A 76 -2.68 6.06 2.61
CA SER A 76 -1.36 5.44 2.78
C SER A 76 -0.61 5.94 4.02
N ILE A 77 -0.78 7.23 4.37
CA ILE A 77 -0.26 7.79 5.63
C ILE A 77 -0.92 7.13 6.85
N PHE A 78 -2.25 6.94 6.82
CA PHE A 78 -2.94 6.22 7.90
C PHE A 78 -2.52 4.76 7.99
N ILE A 79 -2.30 4.07 6.86
CA ILE A 79 -1.78 2.70 6.86
C ILE A 79 -0.43 2.66 7.58
N ALA A 80 0.49 3.57 7.23
CA ALA A 80 1.79 3.65 7.88
C ALA A 80 1.65 3.92 9.38
N SER A 81 0.77 4.85 9.75
CA SER A 81 0.52 5.25 11.13
C SER A 81 -0.05 4.09 11.96
N PHE A 82 -1.07 3.39 11.46
CA PHE A 82 -1.64 2.23 12.15
C PHE A 82 -0.66 1.05 12.19
N GLY A 83 0.10 0.82 11.12
CA GLY A 83 1.16 -0.20 11.13
C GLY A 83 2.20 0.05 12.21
N LEU A 84 2.55 1.31 12.46
CA LEU A 84 3.44 1.71 13.55
C LEU A 84 2.81 1.55 14.94
N LEU A 85 1.51 1.80 15.08
CA LEU A 85 0.82 1.73 16.37
C LEU A 85 0.51 0.30 16.81
N ILE A 86 0.13 -0.59 15.88
CA ILE A 86 -0.32 -1.95 16.20
C ILE A 86 0.87 -2.85 16.51
N HIS A 87 1.84 -2.91 15.60
CA HIS A 87 3.00 -3.77 15.74
C HIS A 87 4.14 -3.20 14.87
N PRO A 88 5.01 -2.34 15.43
CA PRO A 88 5.98 -1.54 14.68
C PRO A 88 6.71 -2.39 13.64
N TRP A 89 6.33 -2.28 12.37
CA TRP A 89 6.87 -2.99 11.21
C TRP A 89 7.71 -4.23 11.55
N TYR A 90 7.10 -5.35 11.97
CA TYR A 90 7.79 -6.59 12.42
C TYR A 90 8.31 -6.62 13.88
N GLY A 91 7.81 -5.75 14.76
CA GLY A 91 8.19 -5.69 16.19
C GLY A 91 9.45 -4.85 16.44
N ILE A 92 9.94 -4.15 15.42
CA ILE A 92 11.15 -3.33 15.47
C ILE A 92 10.76 -1.92 15.92
N VAL A 93 10.81 -1.68 17.22
CA VAL A 93 10.56 -0.35 17.83
C VAL A 93 11.82 0.52 17.80
N SER A 94 12.99 -0.13 17.84
CA SER A 94 14.30 0.46 17.69
C SER A 94 15.09 -0.38 16.70
N PRO A 95 15.78 0.24 15.73
CA PRO A 95 16.01 1.67 15.55
C PRO A 95 14.90 2.43 14.77
N MET A 96 14.70 3.71 15.11
CA MET A 96 13.63 4.56 14.56
C MET A 96 13.70 4.76 13.04
N TRP A 97 14.88 4.64 12.42
CA TRP A 97 15.04 4.83 10.98
C TRP A 97 14.09 3.94 10.17
N PHE A 98 13.85 2.69 10.61
CA PHE A 98 13.00 1.76 9.88
C PHE A 98 11.55 2.26 9.75
N SER A 99 11.06 2.93 10.79
CA SER A 99 9.74 3.56 10.78
C SER A 99 9.66 4.72 9.78
N ILE A 100 10.73 5.52 9.67
CA ILE A 100 10.81 6.64 8.72
C ILE A 100 10.77 6.11 7.28
N TYR A 101 11.58 5.10 6.96
CA TYR A 101 11.57 4.48 5.63
C TYR A 101 10.21 3.84 5.30
N GLY A 102 9.54 3.21 6.28
CA GLY A 102 8.19 2.69 6.11
C GLY A 102 7.16 3.75 5.75
N ILE A 103 7.19 4.91 6.45
CA ILE A 103 6.33 6.06 6.13
C ILE A 103 6.65 6.59 4.73
N VAL A 104 7.93 6.79 4.39
CA VAL A 104 8.35 7.31 3.08
C VAL A 104 7.96 6.34 1.96
N GLY A 105 8.08 5.03 2.19
CA GLY A 105 7.70 3.98 1.24
C GLY A 105 6.20 3.99 0.94
N LEU A 106 5.36 3.97 1.97
CA LEU A 106 3.90 4.02 1.79
C LEU A 106 3.41 5.38 1.27
N LEU A 107 4.04 6.47 1.67
CA LEU A 107 3.72 7.79 1.12
C LEU A 107 4.01 7.83 -0.38
N SER A 108 5.18 7.35 -0.80
CA SER A 108 5.59 7.27 -2.21
C SER A 108 4.64 6.38 -3.02
N MET A 109 4.24 5.23 -2.46
CA MET A 109 3.22 4.36 -3.05
C MET A 109 1.88 5.09 -3.21
N GLY A 110 1.41 5.76 -2.16
CA GLY A 110 0.15 6.51 -2.17
C GLY A 110 0.13 7.63 -3.21
N ILE A 111 1.24 8.37 -3.33
CA ILE A 111 1.44 9.41 -4.35
C ILE A 111 1.32 8.80 -5.75
N LEU A 112 2.07 7.73 -6.04
CA LEU A 112 2.06 7.11 -7.37
C LEU A 112 0.66 6.60 -7.75
N ILE A 113 -0.04 5.95 -6.81
CA ILE A 113 -1.40 5.47 -7.04
C ILE A 113 -2.36 6.65 -7.27
N GLU A 114 -2.37 7.66 -6.41
CA GLU A 114 -3.24 8.83 -6.52
C GLU A 114 -3.11 9.54 -7.89
N PHE A 115 -1.87 9.76 -8.34
CA PHE A 115 -1.62 10.46 -9.60
C PHE A 115 -1.98 9.67 -10.85
N THR A 116 -2.04 8.34 -10.76
CA THR A 116 -2.27 7.45 -11.90
C THR A 116 -3.68 6.90 -11.96
N ASP A 117 -4.33 6.66 -10.81
CA ASP A 117 -5.63 5.97 -10.70
C ASP A 117 -6.76 6.75 -11.39
N SER A 118 -6.70 8.08 -11.36
CA SER A 118 -7.69 8.98 -11.96
C SER A 118 -7.56 9.19 -13.47
N ARG A 119 -6.46 8.74 -14.10
CA ARG A 119 -6.17 9.07 -15.51
C ARG A 119 -6.63 8.01 -16.50
N SER A 120 -6.27 6.74 -16.27
CA SER A 120 -6.71 5.63 -17.11
C SER A 120 -6.51 4.30 -16.39
N PHE A 121 -7.27 3.28 -16.79
CA PHE A 121 -7.13 1.94 -16.20
C PHE A 121 -5.71 1.37 -16.32
N TRP A 122 -5.09 1.48 -17.50
CA TRP A 122 -3.74 0.99 -17.74
C TRP A 122 -2.70 1.77 -16.91
N LEU A 123 -2.86 3.10 -16.82
CA LEU A 123 -1.94 3.90 -16.02
C LEU A 123 -2.11 3.62 -14.52
N ALA A 124 -3.34 3.40 -14.06
CA ALA A 124 -3.62 2.98 -12.68
C ALA A 124 -2.91 1.66 -12.35
N MET A 125 -3.00 0.65 -13.23
CA MET A 125 -2.29 -0.62 -13.04
C MET A 125 -0.78 -0.44 -12.97
N LEU A 126 -0.21 0.38 -13.85
CA LEU A 126 1.22 0.71 -13.82
C LEU A 126 1.59 1.46 -12.54
N GLY A 127 0.79 2.43 -12.11
CA GLY A 127 1.06 3.19 -10.90
C GLY A 127 0.95 2.37 -9.62
N GLY A 128 0.01 1.42 -9.55
CA GLY A 128 -0.05 0.44 -8.47
C GLY A 128 1.16 -0.49 -8.44
N GLY A 129 1.57 -1.00 -9.60
CA GLY A 129 2.78 -1.80 -9.74
C GLY A 129 4.04 -1.03 -9.33
N LEU A 130 4.26 0.14 -9.91
CA LEU A 130 5.40 1.00 -9.59
C LEU A 130 5.37 1.47 -8.13
N GLY A 131 4.19 1.76 -7.57
CA GLY A 131 4.04 2.09 -6.16
C GLY A 131 4.54 0.97 -5.24
N ASN A 132 4.19 -0.28 -5.55
CA ASN A 132 4.68 -1.43 -4.80
C ASN A 132 6.20 -1.64 -4.97
N VAL A 133 6.71 -1.52 -6.20
CA VAL A 133 8.16 -1.60 -6.48
C VAL A 133 8.92 -0.51 -5.73
N THR A 134 8.44 0.73 -5.74
CA THR A 134 9.07 1.85 -5.04
C THR A 134 9.10 1.59 -3.53
N CYS A 135 8.00 1.14 -2.95
CA CYS A 135 7.96 0.79 -1.52
C CYS A 135 8.93 -0.35 -1.19
N LEU A 136 9.02 -1.38 -2.05
CA LEU A 136 9.96 -2.49 -1.90
C LEU A 136 11.42 -2.01 -1.95
N VAL A 137 11.78 -1.20 -2.94
CA VAL A 137 13.14 -0.67 -3.11
C VAL A 137 13.53 0.20 -1.92
N ILE A 138 12.64 1.08 -1.45
CA ILE A 138 12.87 1.90 -0.25
C ILE A 138 13.12 1.00 0.97
N THR A 139 12.34 -0.08 1.12
CA THR A 139 12.50 -1.04 2.22
C THR A 139 13.83 -1.79 2.13
N TRP A 140 14.22 -2.23 0.93
CA TRP A 140 15.52 -2.87 0.71
C TRP A 140 16.69 -1.93 0.98
N LEU A 141 16.61 -0.67 0.54
CA LEU A 141 17.63 0.33 0.83
C LEU A 141 17.75 0.55 2.33
N ALA A 142 16.64 0.68 3.05
CA ALA A 142 16.63 0.85 4.49
C ALA A 142 17.36 -0.31 5.19
N ILE A 143 16.99 -1.54 4.86
CA ILE A 143 17.58 -2.74 5.48
C ILE A 143 19.04 -2.90 5.07
N GLY A 144 19.36 -2.75 3.78
CA GLY A 144 20.71 -2.90 3.26
C GLY A 144 21.70 -1.88 3.83
N ILE A 145 21.31 -0.59 3.90
CA ILE A 145 22.17 0.49 4.41
C ILE A 145 22.45 0.33 5.92
N HIS A 146 21.47 -0.13 6.69
CA HIS A 146 21.56 -0.12 8.15
C HIS A 146 21.89 -1.48 8.78
N THR A 147 21.77 -2.58 8.05
CA THR A 147 21.98 -3.94 8.58
C THR A 147 22.91 -4.80 7.70
N ASP A 148 23.44 -4.23 6.60
CA ASP A 148 24.24 -4.93 5.58
C ASP A 148 23.55 -6.18 4.99
N THR A 149 22.25 -6.33 5.21
CA THR A 149 21.46 -7.46 4.73
C THR A 149 20.78 -7.09 3.42
N TRP A 150 21.38 -7.51 2.32
CA TRP A 150 20.86 -7.26 0.97
C TRP A 150 20.09 -8.47 0.43
N ILE A 151 19.17 -8.20 -0.50
CA ILE A 151 18.54 -9.27 -1.28
C ILE A 151 19.62 -9.94 -2.16
N PRO A 152 19.65 -11.27 -2.28
CA PRO A 152 20.56 -11.91 -3.23
C PRO A 152 20.21 -11.46 -4.65
N LEU A 153 21.22 -11.04 -5.42
CA LEU A 153 21.07 -10.43 -6.75
C LEU A 153 20.22 -11.29 -7.71
N GLU A 154 20.34 -12.61 -7.60
CA GLU A 154 19.59 -13.61 -8.38
C GLU A 154 18.08 -13.50 -8.20
N PHE A 155 17.63 -13.10 -7.01
CA PHE A 155 16.21 -12.94 -6.67
C PHE A 155 15.71 -11.50 -6.83
N GLY A 156 16.62 -10.52 -6.86
CA GLY A 156 16.26 -9.09 -6.91
C GLY A 156 15.34 -8.75 -8.09
N LEU A 157 15.71 -9.17 -9.31
CA LEU A 157 14.89 -8.91 -10.50
C LEU A 157 13.54 -9.62 -10.44
N LEU A 158 13.52 -10.88 -9.99
CA LEU A 158 12.29 -11.66 -9.84
C LEU A 158 11.33 -11.02 -8.85
N LEU A 159 11.83 -10.55 -7.71
CA LEU A 159 11.02 -9.87 -6.70
C LEU A 159 10.54 -8.49 -7.15
N ILE A 160 11.32 -7.74 -7.96
CA ILE A 160 10.84 -6.50 -8.58
C ILE A 160 9.68 -6.80 -9.54
N ILE A 161 9.81 -7.82 -10.39
CA ILE A 161 8.74 -8.24 -11.31
C ILE A 161 7.51 -8.69 -10.52
N ALA A 162 7.70 -9.49 -9.48
CA ALA A 162 6.62 -9.93 -8.60
C ALA A 162 5.92 -8.75 -7.92
N ALA A 163 6.68 -7.75 -7.45
CA ALA A 163 6.15 -6.53 -6.85
C ALA A 163 5.31 -5.72 -7.83
N LEU A 164 5.80 -5.57 -9.07
CA LEU A 164 5.07 -4.89 -10.14
C LEU A 164 3.75 -5.61 -10.41
N ILE A 165 3.78 -6.92 -10.62
CA ILE A 165 2.60 -7.74 -10.89
C ILE A 165 1.62 -7.68 -9.72
N SER A 166 2.10 -7.89 -8.49
CA SER A 166 1.29 -7.84 -7.28
C SER A 166 0.59 -6.49 -7.16
N GLY A 167 1.32 -5.38 -7.29
CA GLY A 167 0.76 -4.03 -7.25
C GLY A 167 -0.31 -3.81 -8.32
N SER A 168 -0.05 -4.21 -9.56
CA SER A 168 -1.05 -4.13 -10.64
C SER A 168 -2.29 -4.98 -10.37
N VAL A 169 -2.14 -6.17 -9.77
CA VAL A 169 -3.26 -7.02 -9.34
C VAL A 169 -4.07 -6.33 -8.24
N GLY A 170 -3.43 -5.64 -7.30
CA GLY A 170 -4.12 -4.85 -6.27
C GLY A 170 -5.08 -3.82 -6.87
N VAL A 171 -4.64 -3.08 -7.89
CA VAL A 171 -5.49 -2.12 -8.62
C VAL A 171 -6.60 -2.83 -9.39
N LEU A 172 -6.31 -3.97 -10.04
CA LEU A 172 -7.32 -4.75 -10.74
C LEU A 172 -8.43 -5.22 -9.79
N LEU A 173 -8.08 -5.66 -8.59
CA LEU A 173 -9.03 -6.05 -7.56
C LEU A 173 -9.87 -4.86 -7.10
N ALA A 174 -9.26 -3.69 -6.88
CA ALA A 174 -9.96 -2.46 -6.53
C ALA A 174 -11.00 -2.11 -7.60
N TYR A 175 -10.63 -2.17 -8.88
CA TYR A 175 -11.52 -1.92 -10.01
C TYR A 175 -12.71 -2.90 -10.04
N ARG A 176 -12.46 -4.19 -9.78
CA ARG A 176 -13.53 -5.20 -9.76
C ARG A 176 -14.50 -4.99 -8.60
N ILE A 177 -14.01 -4.59 -7.43
CA ILE A 177 -14.83 -4.30 -6.25
C ILE A 177 -15.69 -3.05 -6.53
N ASP A 178 -15.08 -1.98 -7.04
CA ASP A 178 -15.74 -0.74 -7.44
C ASP A 178 -16.92 -1.00 -8.39
N LYS A 179 -16.66 -1.78 -9.46
CA LYS A 179 -17.69 -2.18 -10.43
C LYS A 179 -18.78 -3.05 -9.83
N LYS A 180 -18.45 -4.01 -8.95
CA LYS A 180 -19.43 -4.92 -8.33
C LYS A 180 -20.36 -4.19 -7.35
N LEU A 181 -19.81 -3.26 -6.57
CA LEU A 181 -20.58 -2.51 -5.59
C LEU A 181 -21.41 -1.39 -6.23
N LYS A 182 -21.31 -1.17 -7.56
CA LYS A 182 -21.90 -0.02 -8.26
C LYS A 182 -21.73 1.25 -7.43
N LEU A 183 -20.52 1.50 -6.92
CA LEU A 183 -20.24 2.67 -6.06
C LEU A 183 -20.55 3.99 -6.79
N ASP A 184 -20.60 3.97 -8.11
CA ASP A 184 -21.14 5.04 -8.96
C ASP A 184 -22.63 5.38 -8.73
N SER A 185 -23.43 4.47 -8.15
CA SER A 185 -24.90 4.61 -8.01
C SER A 185 -25.38 4.91 -6.58
N TYR A 186 -24.58 4.61 -5.55
CA TYR A 186 -25.01 4.77 -4.15
C TYR A 186 -24.65 6.11 -3.50
N LEU A 187 -23.70 6.85 -4.07
CA LEU A 187 -23.28 8.17 -3.56
C LEU A 187 -23.99 9.35 -4.27
N TRP A 188 -24.94 9.06 -5.16
CA TRP A 188 -25.74 10.04 -5.90
C TRP A 188 -27.23 9.89 -5.59
N GLN A 189 -27.61 10.17 -4.34
CA GLN A 189 -28.94 10.70 -4.08
C GLN A 189 -28.77 12.15 -3.62
N PRO A 190 -29.40 13.11 -4.33
CA PRO A 190 -29.22 14.54 -4.13
C PRO A 190 -29.65 15.02 -2.73
#